data_AF-A0A6A5RF38-F1
#
_entry.id   AF-A0A6A5RF38-F1
#
_cell.length_a   1.000
_cell.length_b   1.000
_cell.length_c   1.000
_cell.angle_alpha   90.00
_cell.angle_beta   90.00
_cell.angle_gamma   90.00
#
_symmetry.space_group_name_H-M   'P 1'
#
loop_
_entity.id
_entity.type
_entity.pdbx_description
1 polymer ?
#
loop_
_entity_poly.entity_id
_entity_poly.type
_entity_poly.pdbx_seq_one_letter_code
_entity_poly.pdbx_strand_id
1 'polypeptide(L)'
;MESTRHAADNCERYHLYFNLLTKKVKEFDVLPKNTYNMDEKGFMIGVIGKTKRQASYDGNREWVTVIGAICADGSHLPPAVIYPAASEKVQANWVHDINPDTHDLRFSVSPSGWTNDDLGVAWLQQVFDPVTSKKARRKFRLLILDGHGSHVTKAFIDYCDLHRILVLVYPPHATHTLQPLDVSCFKPLSQSYSNELIYHNHNTKGWLPTGKADFISLFWPAWVNTFTESLILRAFEVTGIYPLHPDVILDRFKKVTPPLPATPPQQSEPWAASTSPNWRRFRQQMHQMHVALELKDQELQGLKTALESKKKRQKKNKVLPLSPRDPNVQGGAIFWDPSSVARAKTRMKDIEKQAIADDAAKADRKQVQHNNKILKEKDKVKRQEKAALRREKAAQKRAEKAQGIAERAAERERVKTLKNAEKVSQLPKQTNPKASAKPRSKSTKRGGGAAKGSSQESHEPSSAPPGFRTRGGRVTKPTKKLNTPKVSQ
;
A
#
# COMPACT_ATOMS: atom_id res chain seq x y z
N MET A 1 -0.76 28.44 21.36
CA MET A 1 -0.40 28.45 19.92
C MET A 1 -0.98 27.25 19.18
N GLU A 2 -0.67 26.01 19.56
CA GLU A 2 -1.13 24.85 18.79
C GLU A 2 -2.67 24.66 18.79
N SER A 3 -3.30 24.65 19.97
CA SER A 3 -4.77 24.59 20.10
C SER A 3 -5.47 25.78 19.43
N THR A 4 -4.91 26.98 19.51
CA THR A 4 -5.45 28.18 18.87
C THR A 4 -5.34 28.15 17.34
N ARG A 5 -4.36 27.42 16.79
CA ARG A 5 -4.32 27.10 15.34
C ARG A 5 -5.41 26.09 15.00
N HIS A 6 -5.46 24.95 15.68
CA HIS A 6 -6.47 23.90 15.43
C HIS A 6 -7.92 24.42 15.54
N ALA A 7 -8.19 25.36 16.45
CA ALA A 7 -9.49 26.03 16.56
C ALA A 7 -9.78 26.99 15.39
N ALA A 8 -8.78 27.75 14.93
CA ALA A 8 -8.90 28.62 13.76
C ALA A 8 -9.06 27.80 12.46
N ASP A 9 -8.25 26.76 12.28
CA ASP A 9 -8.30 25.83 11.16
C ASP A 9 -9.70 25.18 11.06
N ASN A 10 -10.27 24.74 12.19
CA ASN A 10 -11.63 24.20 12.23
C ASN A 10 -12.71 25.26 11.96
N CYS A 11 -12.53 26.50 12.43
CA CYS A 11 -13.44 27.60 12.14
C CYS A 11 -13.47 27.93 10.63
N GLU A 12 -12.31 28.02 9.98
CA GLU A 12 -12.21 28.22 8.53
C GLU A 12 -12.82 27.04 7.75
N ARG A 13 -12.51 25.79 8.15
CA ARG A 13 -13.09 24.58 7.56
C ARG A 13 -14.61 24.57 7.63
N TYR A 14 -15.20 25.00 8.75
CA TYR A 14 -16.64 25.05 8.92
C TYR A 14 -17.28 26.23 8.17
N HIS A 15 -16.64 27.40 8.14
CA HIS A 15 -17.09 28.52 7.31
C HIS A 15 -17.12 28.13 5.81
N LEU A 16 -16.09 27.43 5.33
CA LEU A 16 -16.04 26.86 3.98
C LEU A 16 -17.14 25.80 3.74
N TYR A 17 -17.43 24.92 4.70
CA TYR A 17 -18.55 23.97 4.64
C TYR A 17 -19.90 24.69 4.49
N PHE A 18 -20.19 25.68 5.33
CA PHE A 18 -21.46 26.41 5.28
C PHE A 18 -21.61 27.26 4.02
N ASN A 19 -20.52 27.85 3.50
CA ASN A 19 -20.51 28.55 2.22
C ASN A 19 -20.80 27.60 1.05
N LEU A 20 -20.19 26.40 1.03
CA LEU A 20 -20.45 25.36 0.03
C LEU A 20 -21.91 24.87 0.08
N LEU A 21 -22.41 24.55 1.28
CA LEU A 21 -23.79 24.13 1.51
C LEU A 21 -24.79 25.20 1.04
N THR A 22 -24.64 26.45 1.51
CA THR A 22 -25.54 27.57 1.18
C THR A 22 -25.54 27.84 -0.32
N LYS A 23 -24.37 27.84 -0.96
CA LYS A 23 -24.24 27.98 -2.41
C LYS A 23 -25.00 26.87 -3.14
N LYS A 24 -24.79 25.61 -2.77
CA LYS A 24 -25.37 24.46 -3.49
C LYS A 24 -26.87 24.28 -3.25
N VAL A 25 -27.38 24.57 -2.05
CA VAL A 25 -28.82 24.63 -1.76
C VAL A 25 -29.51 25.64 -2.68
N LYS A 26 -28.90 26.83 -2.87
CA LYS A 26 -29.40 27.87 -3.78
C LYS A 26 -29.22 27.52 -5.26
N GLU A 27 -28.13 26.85 -5.63
CA GLU A 27 -27.82 26.42 -7.01
C GLU A 27 -28.82 25.37 -7.55
N PHE A 28 -29.37 24.52 -6.67
CA PHE A 28 -30.24 23.40 -7.04
C PHE A 28 -31.71 23.51 -6.58
N ASP A 29 -32.12 24.63 -5.98
CA ASP A 29 -33.48 24.85 -5.43
C ASP A 29 -33.90 23.72 -4.46
N VAL A 30 -33.00 23.41 -3.52
CA VAL A 30 -33.22 22.36 -2.52
C VAL A 30 -34.11 22.89 -1.40
N LEU A 31 -35.36 22.46 -1.39
CA LEU A 31 -36.30 22.78 -0.31
C LEU A 31 -35.93 22.04 1.00
N PRO A 32 -36.24 22.56 2.19
CA PRO A 32 -35.96 21.89 3.47
C PRO A 32 -36.56 20.48 3.57
N LYS A 33 -37.80 20.30 3.08
CA LYS A 33 -38.46 18.99 2.95
C LYS A 33 -37.80 18.00 1.97
N ASN A 34 -36.76 18.43 1.28
CA ASN A 34 -35.90 17.65 0.40
C ASN A 34 -34.45 17.56 0.91
N THR A 35 -34.13 18.15 2.07
CA THR A 35 -32.83 18.04 2.75
C THR A 35 -32.92 16.98 3.83
N TYR A 36 -32.02 16.00 3.77
CA TYR A 36 -31.99 14.85 4.65
C TYR A 36 -30.61 14.70 5.28
N ASN A 37 -30.59 14.21 6.51
CA ASN A 37 -29.41 13.79 7.23
C ASN A 37 -29.48 12.29 7.49
N MET A 38 -28.37 11.57 7.31
CA MET A 38 -28.24 10.13 7.54
C MET A 38 -26.99 9.84 8.37
N ASP A 39 -27.13 8.91 9.31
CA ASP A 39 -26.11 8.56 10.30
C ASP A 39 -26.34 7.16 10.86
N GLU A 40 -25.32 6.60 11.50
CA GLU A 40 -25.28 5.19 11.89
C GLU A 40 -24.96 5.01 13.38
N LYS A 41 -25.64 4.06 14.03
CA LYS A 41 -25.53 3.88 15.48
C LYS A 41 -25.55 2.42 15.90
N GLY A 42 -24.48 2.01 16.58
CA GLY A 42 -24.41 0.73 17.29
C GLY A 42 -25.16 0.77 18.63
N PHE A 43 -25.94 -0.28 18.91
CA PHE A 43 -26.57 -0.58 20.20
C PHE A 43 -26.08 -1.95 20.70
N MET A 44 -25.76 -2.08 21.98
CA MET A 44 -25.56 -3.39 22.62
C MET A 44 -26.90 -3.91 23.13
N ILE A 45 -27.22 -5.18 22.84
CA ILE A 45 -28.55 -5.75 23.11
C ILE A 45 -28.88 -5.82 24.61
N GLY A 46 -27.97 -6.35 25.44
CA GLY A 46 -28.25 -6.65 26.86
C GLY A 46 -27.41 -5.86 27.86
N VAL A 47 -26.75 -4.77 27.44
CA VAL A 47 -25.79 -4.04 28.29
C VAL A 47 -26.35 -2.67 28.68
N ILE A 48 -26.81 -2.56 29.93
CA ILE A 48 -27.22 -1.29 30.54
C ILE A 48 -25.96 -0.50 30.96
N GLY A 49 -25.86 0.76 30.53
CA GLY A 49 -24.74 1.65 30.84
C GLY A 49 -24.66 2.03 32.33
N LYS A 50 -23.46 2.35 32.83
CA LYS A 50 -23.21 2.67 34.25
C LYS A 50 -23.83 4.00 34.70
N THR A 51 -25.11 4.00 35.11
CA THR A 51 -25.68 5.04 35.98
C THR A 51 -25.11 4.94 37.40
N LYS A 52 -24.93 6.07 38.09
CA LYS A 52 -24.27 6.17 39.42
C LYS A 52 -24.95 5.40 40.59
N ARG A 53 -26.01 4.62 40.35
CA ARG A 53 -26.80 3.90 41.37
C ARG A 53 -27.27 2.50 40.97
N GLN A 54 -26.91 1.98 39.79
CA GLN A 54 -27.32 0.66 39.32
C GLN A 54 -26.12 -0.15 38.82
N ALA A 55 -26.17 -1.47 39.02
CA ALA A 55 -25.13 -2.39 38.60
C ALA A 55 -25.09 -2.54 37.07
N SER A 56 -23.90 -2.85 36.54
CA SER A 56 -23.75 -3.26 35.15
C SER A 56 -24.25 -4.70 35.01
N TYR A 57 -25.35 -4.90 34.29
CA TYR A 57 -25.82 -6.24 33.94
C TYR A 57 -24.98 -6.79 32.78
N ASP A 58 -24.61 -8.07 32.87
CA ASP A 58 -23.79 -8.76 31.85
C ASP A 58 -24.68 -9.57 30.88
N GLY A 59 -25.61 -8.88 30.23
CA GLY A 59 -26.46 -9.45 29.20
C GLY A 59 -25.73 -9.58 27.85
N ASN A 60 -26.48 -9.92 26.80
CA ASN A 60 -25.88 -10.15 25.48
C ASN A 60 -25.10 -8.91 24.97
N ARG A 61 -23.77 -9.08 24.80
CA ARG A 61 -22.85 -8.04 24.34
C ARG A 61 -22.76 -7.91 22.81
N GLU A 62 -23.58 -8.63 22.06
CA GLU A 62 -23.73 -8.43 20.62
C GLU A 62 -24.21 -7.02 20.30
N TRP A 63 -23.69 -6.48 19.20
CA TRP A 63 -24.02 -5.16 18.67
C TRP A 63 -25.01 -5.26 17.52
N VAL A 64 -26.03 -4.41 17.52
CA VAL A 64 -26.94 -4.20 16.39
C VAL A 64 -26.69 -2.78 15.86
N THR A 65 -26.49 -2.63 14.55
CA THR A 65 -26.31 -1.30 13.92
C THR A 65 -27.64 -0.82 13.38
N VAL A 66 -27.99 0.44 13.64
CA VAL A 66 -29.18 1.11 13.11
C VAL A 66 -28.74 2.27 12.22
N ILE A 67 -29.20 2.29 10.98
CA ILE A 67 -29.12 3.46 10.09
C ILE A 67 -30.36 4.31 10.34
N GLY A 68 -30.16 5.52 10.85
CA GLY A 68 -31.20 6.54 10.99
C GLY A 68 -31.13 7.56 9.84
N ALA A 69 -32.28 8.10 9.44
CA ALA A 69 -32.30 9.28 8.57
C ALA A 69 -33.50 10.20 8.88
N ILE A 70 -33.23 11.50 8.88
CA ILE A 70 -34.17 12.57 9.25
C ILE A 70 -34.16 13.70 8.23
N CYS A 71 -35.25 14.46 8.15
CA CYS A 71 -35.46 15.53 7.18
C CYS A 71 -35.57 16.89 7.88
N ALA A 72 -35.11 17.95 7.22
CA ALA A 72 -35.16 19.31 7.75
C ALA A 72 -36.58 19.91 7.85
N ASP A 73 -37.63 19.15 7.51
CA ASP A 73 -39.04 19.46 7.81
C ASP A 73 -39.59 18.69 9.02
N GLY A 74 -38.73 18.11 9.86
CA GLY A 74 -39.14 17.41 11.08
C GLY A 74 -39.50 15.93 10.89
N SER A 75 -39.74 15.47 9.65
CA SER A 75 -40.04 14.05 9.39
C SER A 75 -38.80 13.15 9.47
N HIS A 76 -38.98 11.87 9.81
CA HIS A 76 -37.94 10.84 9.71
C HIS A 76 -38.26 9.80 8.62
N LEU A 77 -37.25 9.04 8.22
CA LEU A 77 -37.41 7.84 7.40
C LEU A 77 -37.55 6.60 8.30
N PRO A 78 -38.04 5.46 7.77
CA PRO A 78 -37.96 4.16 8.44
C PRO A 78 -36.50 3.82 8.77
N PRO A 79 -36.13 3.52 10.03
CA PRO A 79 -34.77 3.11 10.34
C PRO A 79 -34.48 1.70 9.79
N ALA A 80 -33.23 1.48 9.37
CA ALA A 80 -32.77 0.17 8.91
C ALA A 80 -31.90 -0.49 9.97
N VAL A 81 -32.31 -1.68 10.41
CA VAL A 81 -31.66 -2.47 11.46
C VAL A 81 -30.79 -3.56 10.83
N ILE A 82 -29.51 -3.58 11.18
CA ILE A 82 -28.50 -4.52 10.70
C ILE A 82 -28.07 -5.44 11.85
N TYR A 83 -28.45 -6.71 11.75
CA TYR A 83 -28.06 -7.72 12.73
C TYR A 83 -26.73 -8.42 12.36
N PRO A 84 -25.85 -8.73 13.33
CA PRO A 84 -24.70 -9.59 13.11
C PRO A 84 -25.16 -11.03 12.88
N ALA A 85 -24.85 -11.59 11.71
CA ALA A 85 -25.19 -12.97 11.36
C ALA A 85 -24.15 -13.57 10.41
N ALA A 86 -23.67 -14.77 10.73
CA ALA A 86 -22.82 -15.56 9.84
C ALA A 86 -23.57 -16.12 8.59
N SER A 87 -24.90 -15.98 8.57
CA SER A 87 -25.78 -16.31 7.45
C SER A 87 -26.25 -15.01 6.78
N GLU A 88 -26.34 -15.00 5.46
CA GLU A 88 -26.91 -13.89 4.67
C GLU A 88 -28.46 -13.80 4.78
N LYS A 89 -29.07 -14.58 5.70
CA LYS A 89 -30.52 -14.59 5.96
C LYS A 89 -30.83 -14.17 7.38
N VAL A 90 -31.80 -13.27 7.54
CA VAL A 90 -32.48 -12.97 8.81
C VAL A 90 -33.13 -14.26 9.34
N GLN A 91 -33.02 -14.53 10.64
CA GLN A 91 -33.73 -15.64 11.28
C GLN A 91 -35.17 -15.21 11.60
N ALA A 92 -36.17 -16.07 11.32
CA ALA A 92 -37.59 -15.75 11.54
C ALA A 92 -37.88 -15.27 12.98
N ASN A 93 -37.26 -15.91 13.97
CA ASN A 93 -37.41 -15.56 15.38
C ASN A 93 -36.90 -14.15 15.74
N TRP A 94 -36.10 -13.48 14.91
CA TRP A 94 -35.67 -12.09 15.15
C TRP A 94 -36.68 -11.06 14.64
N VAL A 95 -37.67 -11.50 13.86
CA VAL A 95 -38.72 -10.66 13.25
C VAL A 95 -40.13 -11.16 13.56
N HIS A 96 -40.26 -12.13 14.46
CA HIS A 96 -41.53 -12.79 14.80
C HIS A 96 -42.55 -11.83 15.41
N ASP A 97 -42.11 -10.96 16.33
CA ASP A 97 -42.98 -10.05 17.08
C ASP A 97 -43.25 -8.73 16.33
N ILE A 98 -42.85 -8.65 15.06
CA ILE A 98 -42.99 -7.46 14.22
C ILE A 98 -44.34 -7.50 13.50
N ASN A 99 -45.31 -6.75 14.03
CA ASN A 99 -46.53 -6.43 13.30
C ASN A 99 -46.22 -5.45 12.14
N PRO A 100 -46.41 -5.81 10.85
CA PRO A 100 -46.14 -4.94 9.71
C PRO A 100 -46.98 -3.66 9.67
N ASP A 101 -48.18 -3.67 10.27
CA ASP A 101 -49.09 -2.52 10.28
C ASP A 101 -48.66 -1.41 11.24
N THR A 102 -47.77 -1.73 12.21
CA THR A 102 -47.32 -0.80 13.26
C THR A 102 -45.83 -0.53 13.28
N HIS A 103 -45.03 -1.27 12.49
CA HIS A 103 -43.56 -1.20 12.48
C HIS A 103 -43.02 -0.89 11.08
N ASP A 104 -42.91 0.39 10.72
CA ASP A 104 -42.17 0.79 9.50
C ASP A 104 -40.66 0.72 9.79
N LEU A 105 -40.13 -0.48 9.62
CA LEU A 105 -38.75 -0.89 9.90
C LEU A 105 -38.20 -1.68 8.71
N ARG A 106 -36.89 -1.58 8.46
CA ARG A 106 -36.22 -2.39 7.43
C ARG A 106 -35.09 -3.21 8.02
N PHE A 107 -34.92 -4.42 7.50
CA PHE A 107 -34.01 -5.41 8.08
C PHE A 107 -32.92 -5.81 7.11
N SER A 108 -31.73 -6.01 7.66
CA SER A 108 -30.56 -6.51 6.96
C SER A 108 -29.69 -7.32 7.92
N VAL A 109 -28.77 -8.09 7.36
CA VAL A 109 -27.76 -8.82 8.12
C VAL A 109 -26.38 -8.54 7.54
N SER A 110 -25.36 -8.57 8.39
CA SER A 110 -23.98 -8.60 7.93
C SER A 110 -23.14 -9.54 8.81
N PRO A 111 -22.09 -10.19 8.27
CA PRO A 111 -21.21 -11.06 9.07
C PRO A 111 -20.47 -10.36 10.21
N SER A 112 -20.44 -9.02 10.22
CA SER A 112 -19.73 -8.22 11.22
C SER A 112 -20.65 -7.41 12.13
N GLY A 113 -21.96 -7.33 11.84
CA GLY A 113 -22.91 -6.43 12.50
C GLY A 113 -22.83 -4.96 12.07
N TRP A 114 -21.79 -4.58 11.31
CA TRP A 114 -21.59 -3.23 10.79
C TRP A 114 -22.16 -3.10 9.37
N THR A 115 -22.46 -1.87 8.96
CA THR A 115 -22.76 -1.54 7.55
C THR A 115 -21.56 -1.86 6.66
N ASN A 116 -21.82 -2.08 5.37
CA ASN A 116 -20.80 -2.18 4.34
C ASN A 116 -21.26 -1.41 3.09
N ASP A 117 -20.35 -1.24 2.12
CA ASP A 117 -20.60 -0.62 0.82
C ASP A 117 -21.93 -1.01 0.16
N ASP A 118 -22.20 -2.32 0.11
CA ASP A 118 -23.31 -2.90 -0.64
C ASP A 118 -24.63 -2.75 0.13
N LEU A 119 -24.57 -2.80 1.48
CA LEU A 119 -25.69 -2.44 2.37
C LEU A 119 -26.02 -0.94 2.31
N GLY A 120 -25.03 -0.06 2.15
CA GLY A 120 -25.26 1.37 1.95
C GLY A 120 -26.02 1.66 0.64
N VAL A 121 -25.68 0.94 -0.43
CA VAL A 121 -26.44 0.98 -1.71
C VAL A 121 -27.83 0.35 -1.56
N ALA A 122 -27.96 -0.76 -0.85
CA ALA A 122 -29.26 -1.39 -0.58
C ALA A 122 -30.19 -0.47 0.22
N TRP A 123 -29.69 0.19 1.27
CA TRP A 123 -30.44 1.20 2.04
C TRP A 123 -30.91 2.35 1.14
N LEU A 124 -30.03 2.87 0.28
CA LEU A 124 -30.34 3.95 -0.65
C LEU A 124 -31.47 3.56 -1.62
N GLN A 125 -31.44 2.31 -2.14
CA GLN A 125 -32.41 1.76 -3.08
C GLN A 125 -33.74 1.36 -2.45
N GLN A 126 -33.72 0.82 -1.22
CA GLN A 126 -34.89 0.20 -0.59
C GLN A 126 -35.62 1.13 0.38
N VAL A 127 -34.91 2.08 0.98
CA VAL A 127 -35.41 2.99 2.02
C VAL A 127 -35.44 4.43 1.50
N PHE A 128 -34.27 4.98 1.13
CA PHE A 128 -34.15 6.41 0.85
C PHE A 128 -34.90 6.83 -0.41
N ASP A 129 -34.61 6.21 -1.57
CA ASP A 129 -35.25 6.62 -2.82
C ASP A 129 -36.78 6.39 -2.84
N PRO A 130 -37.32 5.22 -2.44
CA PRO A 130 -38.76 4.96 -2.53
C PRO A 130 -39.63 5.86 -1.65
N VAL A 131 -39.10 6.31 -0.49
CA VAL A 131 -39.78 7.24 0.42
C VAL A 131 -39.63 8.68 -0.09
N THR A 132 -38.40 9.13 -0.33
CA THR A 132 -38.13 10.55 -0.59
C THR A 132 -38.46 10.98 -2.03
N SER A 133 -38.45 10.05 -3.01
CA SER A 133 -38.80 10.34 -4.41
C SER A 133 -40.26 10.77 -4.55
N LYS A 134 -41.18 10.08 -3.86
CA LYS A 134 -42.61 10.45 -3.78
C LYS A 134 -42.82 11.88 -3.26
N LYS A 135 -42.05 12.25 -2.22
CA LYS A 135 -42.08 13.57 -1.55
C LYS A 135 -41.47 14.69 -2.41
N ALA A 136 -40.36 14.40 -3.12
CA ALA A 136 -39.63 15.37 -3.95
C ALA A 136 -40.15 15.50 -5.40
N ARG A 137 -40.87 14.50 -5.92
CA ARG A 137 -41.39 14.38 -7.30
C ARG A 137 -40.29 14.48 -8.38
N ARG A 138 -39.98 15.69 -8.84
CA ARG A 138 -38.95 15.97 -9.87
C ARG A 138 -37.93 17.03 -9.42
N LYS A 139 -37.96 17.47 -8.16
CA LYS A 139 -36.93 18.33 -7.56
C LYS A 139 -35.71 17.51 -7.13
N PHE A 140 -34.57 18.17 -6.97
CA PHE A 140 -33.40 17.56 -6.35
C PHE A 140 -33.66 17.29 -4.85
N ARG A 141 -32.94 16.30 -4.32
CA ARG A 141 -32.86 15.96 -2.90
C ARG A 141 -31.42 16.11 -2.44
N LEU A 142 -31.18 16.59 -1.23
CA LEU A 142 -29.86 16.65 -0.62
C LEU A 142 -29.79 15.60 0.48
N LEU A 143 -28.81 14.69 0.38
CA LEU A 143 -28.45 13.73 1.42
C LEU A 143 -27.12 14.16 2.04
N ILE A 144 -27.16 14.51 3.32
CA ILE A 144 -25.97 14.90 4.10
C ILE A 144 -25.59 13.72 4.98
N LEU A 145 -24.36 13.23 4.83
CA LEU A 145 -23.84 12.06 5.53
C LEU A 145 -22.36 12.25 5.90
N ASP A 146 -21.90 11.40 6.81
CA ASP A 146 -20.55 11.42 7.36
C ASP A 146 -19.53 10.69 6.43
N GLY A 147 -18.24 10.90 6.65
CA GLY A 147 -17.15 10.35 5.82
C GLY A 147 -16.55 9.03 6.33
N HIS A 148 -17.10 8.44 7.39
CA HIS A 148 -16.48 7.41 8.21
C HIS A 148 -16.69 5.99 7.65
N GLY A 149 -16.05 5.71 6.51
CA GLY A 149 -15.82 4.35 6.03
C GLY A 149 -16.61 3.96 4.78
N SER A 150 -16.00 4.16 3.61
CA SER A 150 -16.31 3.58 2.29
C SER A 150 -17.74 3.67 1.69
N HIS A 151 -18.80 4.00 2.43
CA HIS A 151 -20.19 4.01 1.94
C HIS A 151 -20.41 4.88 0.69
N VAL A 152 -19.61 5.93 0.51
CA VAL A 152 -19.59 6.80 -0.69
C VAL A 152 -18.86 6.13 -1.87
N THR A 153 -19.32 4.92 -2.25
CA THR A 153 -18.76 4.17 -3.38
C THR A 153 -19.12 4.79 -4.73
N LYS A 154 -18.43 4.39 -5.80
CA LYS A 154 -18.87 4.70 -7.17
C LYS A 154 -20.32 4.25 -7.44
N ALA A 155 -20.74 3.09 -6.94
CA ALA A 155 -22.11 2.59 -7.16
C ALA A 155 -23.15 3.46 -6.44
N PHE A 156 -22.86 3.87 -5.20
CA PHE A 156 -23.69 4.78 -4.42
C PHE A 156 -23.85 6.14 -5.12
N ILE A 157 -22.73 6.76 -5.54
CA ILE A 157 -22.74 8.05 -6.23
C ILE A 157 -23.37 7.97 -7.64
N ASP A 158 -23.15 6.89 -8.39
CA ASP A 158 -23.80 6.69 -9.69
C ASP A 158 -25.34 6.58 -9.56
N TYR A 159 -25.82 5.92 -8.51
CA TYR A 159 -27.26 5.81 -8.22
C TYR A 159 -27.83 7.17 -7.79
N CYS A 160 -27.14 7.90 -6.90
CA CYS A 160 -27.52 9.25 -6.51
C CYS A 160 -27.63 10.22 -7.70
N ASP A 161 -26.62 10.23 -8.57
CA ASP A 161 -26.56 11.02 -9.82
C ASP A 161 -27.78 10.73 -10.72
N LEU A 162 -28.06 9.45 -10.98
CA LEU A 162 -29.21 9.00 -11.77
C LEU A 162 -30.56 9.39 -11.15
N HIS A 163 -30.70 9.28 -9.83
CA HIS A 163 -31.95 9.54 -9.09
C HIS A 163 -32.09 11.01 -8.63
N ARG A 164 -31.21 11.93 -9.06
CA ARG A 164 -31.23 13.36 -8.68
C ARG A 164 -31.11 13.60 -7.18
N ILE A 165 -30.28 12.78 -6.53
CA ILE A 165 -29.86 12.92 -5.14
C ILE A 165 -28.47 13.54 -5.16
N LEU A 166 -28.33 14.70 -4.54
CA LEU A 166 -27.07 15.39 -4.29
C LEU A 166 -26.52 14.86 -2.96
N VAL A 167 -25.22 14.58 -2.87
CA VAL A 167 -24.61 14.05 -1.64
C VAL A 167 -23.60 15.05 -1.08
N LEU A 168 -23.77 15.45 0.17
CA LEU A 168 -22.79 16.26 0.91
C LEU A 168 -22.15 15.41 2.00
N VAL A 169 -20.84 15.19 1.87
CA VAL A 169 -20.02 14.51 2.88
C VAL A 169 -19.43 15.57 3.81
N TYR A 170 -19.59 15.40 5.13
CA TYR A 170 -19.00 16.29 6.13
C TYR A 170 -17.47 16.36 6.07
N PRO A 171 -16.85 17.46 6.56
CA PRO A 171 -15.41 17.49 6.78
C PRO A 171 -14.96 16.36 7.73
N PRO A 172 -13.77 15.77 7.53
CA PRO A 172 -13.19 14.83 8.48
C PRO A 172 -13.21 15.33 9.92
N HIS A 173 -13.64 14.45 10.83
CA HIS A 173 -13.85 14.67 12.28
C HIS A 173 -14.96 15.67 12.68
N ALA A 174 -15.78 16.16 11.74
CA ALA A 174 -16.80 17.16 12.05
C ALA A 174 -18.12 16.61 12.62
N THR A 175 -18.33 15.29 12.58
CA THR A 175 -19.59 14.58 12.91
C THR A 175 -20.19 15.07 14.24
N HIS A 176 -19.42 14.98 15.33
CA HIS A 176 -19.79 15.43 16.69
C HIS A 176 -20.17 16.94 16.83
N THR A 177 -20.01 17.76 15.79
CA THR A 177 -20.44 19.17 15.76
C THR A 177 -21.53 19.45 14.73
N LEU A 178 -21.47 18.80 13.56
CA LEU A 178 -22.28 19.14 12.38
C LEU A 178 -23.35 18.09 12.02
N GLN A 179 -23.40 16.93 12.68
CA GLN A 179 -24.32 15.81 12.40
C GLN A 179 -25.59 15.92 13.28
N PRO A 180 -26.77 16.32 12.75
CA PRO A 180 -28.01 16.45 13.52
C PRO A 180 -28.35 15.21 14.37
N LEU A 181 -28.22 14.01 13.78
CA LEU A 181 -28.51 12.74 14.45
C LEU A 181 -27.64 12.53 15.68
N ASP A 182 -26.31 12.56 15.53
CA ASP A 182 -25.34 12.39 16.62
C ASP A 182 -25.44 13.50 17.69
N VAL A 183 -25.61 14.76 17.27
CA VAL A 183 -25.65 15.95 18.16
C VAL A 183 -26.92 16.00 19.01
N SER A 184 -28.07 15.53 18.53
CA SER A 184 -29.37 15.73 19.21
C SER A 184 -30.29 14.51 19.32
N CYS A 185 -30.37 13.62 18.33
CA CYS A 185 -31.36 12.53 18.31
C CYS A 185 -30.85 11.24 18.97
N PHE A 186 -29.60 10.87 18.68
CA PHE A 186 -28.99 9.61 19.06
C PHE A 186 -28.68 9.47 20.56
N LYS A 187 -28.51 10.58 21.28
CA LYS A 187 -28.32 10.57 22.73
C LYS A 187 -29.63 10.28 23.49
N PRO A 188 -30.74 11.02 23.26
CA PRO A 188 -32.06 10.63 23.77
C PRO A 188 -32.47 9.20 23.41
N LEU A 189 -32.27 8.76 22.16
CA LEU A 189 -32.59 7.40 21.73
C LEU A 189 -31.83 6.34 22.55
N SER A 190 -30.51 6.51 22.76
CA SER A 190 -29.74 5.62 23.66
C SER A 190 -30.27 5.64 25.10
N GLN A 191 -30.73 6.78 25.60
CA GLN A 191 -31.27 6.89 26.96
C GLN A 191 -32.64 6.22 27.09
N SER A 192 -33.54 6.42 26.13
CA SER A 192 -34.85 5.75 26.11
C SER A 192 -34.70 4.24 25.98
N TYR A 193 -33.85 3.75 25.07
CA TYR A 193 -33.57 2.32 24.93
C TYR A 193 -32.96 1.70 26.21
N SER A 194 -32.09 2.44 26.91
CA SER A 194 -31.57 2.01 28.22
C SER A 194 -32.67 1.91 29.28
N ASN A 195 -33.69 2.78 29.23
CA ASN A 195 -34.82 2.74 30.15
C ASN A 195 -35.74 1.55 29.84
N GLU A 196 -36.03 1.27 28.56
CA GLU A 196 -36.81 0.08 28.17
C GLU A 196 -36.10 -1.22 28.61
N LEU A 197 -34.77 -1.30 28.46
CA LEU A 197 -33.96 -2.40 29.00
C LEU A 197 -34.08 -2.53 30.52
N ILE A 198 -34.05 -1.44 31.27
CA ILE A 198 -34.22 -1.46 32.73
C ILE A 198 -35.63 -1.93 33.10
N TYR A 199 -36.66 -1.45 32.41
CA TYR A 199 -38.06 -1.81 32.65
C TYR A 199 -38.33 -3.30 32.34
N HIS A 200 -37.86 -3.78 31.19
CA HIS A 200 -37.93 -5.20 30.82
C HIS A 200 -37.22 -6.08 31.86
N ASN A 201 -35.97 -5.77 32.23
CA ASN A 201 -35.23 -6.55 33.22
C ASN A 201 -35.87 -6.51 34.62
N HIS A 202 -36.53 -5.42 35.00
CA HIS A 202 -37.31 -5.37 36.24
C HIS A 202 -38.51 -6.32 36.18
N ASN A 203 -39.26 -6.32 35.08
CA ASN A 203 -40.45 -7.15 34.91
C ASN A 203 -40.13 -8.65 34.78
N THR A 204 -39.07 -9.01 34.05
CA THR A 204 -38.55 -10.39 33.97
C THR A 204 -37.72 -10.77 35.19
N LYS A 205 -37.52 -9.85 36.15
CA LYS A 205 -36.65 -9.97 37.33
C LYS A 205 -35.18 -10.34 36.99
N GLY A 206 -34.77 -10.17 35.73
CA GLY A 206 -33.47 -10.61 35.20
C GLY A 206 -33.37 -12.11 34.90
N TRP A 207 -34.49 -12.86 34.86
CA TRP A 207 -34.49 -14.31 34.60
C TRP A 207 -34.47 -14.65 33.10
N LEU A 208 -34.86 -13.72 32.23
CA LEU A 208 -34.81 -13.86 30.78
C LEU A 208 -33.67 -12.99 30.22
N PRO A 209 -32.62 -13.58 29.62
CA PRO A 209 -31.52 -12.82 29.04
C PRO A 209 -31.92 -12.23 27.68
N THR A 210 -31.88 -10.90 27.55
CA THR A 210 -32.26 -10.16 26.35
C THR A 210 -31.45 -10.60 25.12
N GLY A 211 -32.15 -11.07 24.07
CA GLY A 211 -31.59 -11.56 22.82
C GLY A 211 -31.94 -10.69 21.60
N LYS A 212 -31.62 -11.21 20.39
CA LYS A 212 -31.88 -10.49 19.13
C LYS A 212 -33.36 -10.29 18.80
N ALA A 213 -34.22 -11.19 19.29
CA ALA A 213 -35.68 -11.07 19.15
C ALA A 213 -36.21 -9.87 19.95
N ASP A 214 -35.81 -9.77 21.22
CA ASP A 214 -36.22 -8.70 22.14
C ASP A 214 -35.72 -7.31 21.72
N PHE A 215 -34.74 -7.23 20.82
CA PHE A 215 -34.18 -5.95 20.39
C PHE A 215 -35.26 -5.01 19.82
N ILE A 216 -36.19 -5.50 19.00
CA ILE A 216 -37.19 -4.64 18.33
C ILE A 216 -38.31 -4.21 19.26
N SER A 217 -38.79 -5.09 20.15
CA SER A 217 -39.82 -4.75 21.13
C SER A 217 -39.34 -3.70 22.15
N LEU A 218 -38.02 -3.60 22.38
CA LEU A 218 -37.40 -2.56 23.20
C LEU A 218 -36.94 -1.32 22.40
N PHE A 219 -36.51 -1.51 21.14
CA PHE A 219 -36.04 -0.42 20.29
C PHE A 219 -37.19 0.43 19.71
N TRP A 220 -38.31 -0.18 19.30
CA TRP A 220 -39.38 0.54 18.62
C TRP A 220 -40.08 1.58 19.52
N PRO A 221 -40.44 1.28 20.79
CA PRO A 221 -40.95 2.31 21.71
C PRO A 221 -39.94 3.44 21.92
N ALA A 222 -38.65 3.09 22.11
CA ALA A 222 -37.59 4.08 22.26
C ALA A 222 -37.39 4.97 21.02
N TRP A 223 -37.58 4.42 19.81
CA TRP A 223 -37.56 5.19 18.57
C TRP A 223 -38.74 6.15 18.49
N VAL A 224 -39.98 5.64 18.60
CA VAL A 224 -41.22 6.44 18.51
C VAL A 224 -41.25 7.55 19.56
N ASN A 225 -40.81 7.27 20.79
CA ASN A 225 -40.75 8.25 21.88
C ASN A 225 -39.69 9.34 21.70
N THR A 226 -38.69 9.17 20.80
CA THR A 226 -37.58 10.13 20.66
C THR A 226 -37.46 10.77 19.28
N PHE A 227 -37.83 10.11 18.19
CA PHE A 227 -37.76 10.66 16.83
C PHE A 227 -38.98 11.54 16.49
N THR A 228 -39.30 12.45 17.40
CA THR A 228 -40.39 13.42 17.28
C THR A 228 -40.01 14.61 16.41
N GLU A 229 -41.01 15.20 15.75
CA GLU A 229 -40.84 16.35 14.85
C GLU A 229 -40.07 17.50 15.50
N SER A 230 -40.39 17.82 16.76
CA SER A 230 -39.75 18.89 17.52
C SER A 230 -38.27 18.62 17.84
N LEU A 231 -37.89 17.38 18.15
CA LEU A 231 -36.47 17.03 18.36
C LEU A 231 -35.70 17.09 17.03
N ILE A 232 -36.31 16.64 15.93
CA ILE A 232 -35.70 16.64 14.61
C ILE A 232 -35.49 18.06 14.09
N LEU A 233 -36.50 18.93 14.17
CA LEU A 233 -36.36 20.36 13.83
C LEU A 233 -35.26 21.01 14.67
N ARG A 234 -35.22 20.75 15.98
CA ARG A 234 -34.18 21.27 16.87
C ARG A 234 -32.78 20.76 16.51
N ALA A 235 -32.65 19.51 16.04
CA ALA A 235 -31.38 18.92 15.63
C ALA A 235 -30.74 19.65 14.43
N PHE A 236 -31.56 20.03 13.44
CA PHE A 236 -31.10 20.85 12.30
C PHE A 236 -30.79 22.31 12.69
N GLU A 237 -31.52 22.87 13.66
CA GLU A 237 -31.29 24.22 14.18
C GLU A 237 -29.96 24.32 14.94
N VAL A 238 -29.69 23.41 15.89
CA VAL A 238 -28.46 23.44 16.70
C VAL A 238 -27.19 23.05 15.93
N THR A 239 -27.34 22.56 14.70
CA THR A 239 -26.23 22.31 13.75
C THR A 239 -26.08 23.42 12.71
N GLY A 240 -27.00 24.40 12.66
CA GLY A 240 -26.98 25.50 11.70
C GLY A 240 -27.27 25.10 10.24
N ILE A 241 -27.71 23.86 10.01
CA ILE A 241 -28.01 23.33 8.67
C ILE A 241 -29.39 23.77 8.20
N TYR A 242 -30.39 23.78 9.10
CA TYR A 242 -31.68 24.36 8.81
C TYR A 242 -32.38 24.90 10.08
N PRO A 243 -32.77 26.20 10.12
CA PRO A 243 -32.46 27.22 9.13
C PRO A 243 -30.95 27.46 8.99
N LEU A 244 -30.50 28.01 7.85
CA LEU A 244 -29.08 28.19 7.54
C LEU A 244 -28.46 29.30 8.40
N HIS A 245 -27.96 28.94 9.58
CA HIS A 245 -27.34 29.83 10.56
C HIS A 245 -25.96 29.30 10.99
N PRO A 246 -24.90 29.58 10.21
CA PRO A 246 -23.54 29.10 10.47
C PRO A 246 -23.00 29.52 11.85
N ASP A 247 -23.41 30.69 12.33
CA ASP A 247 -22.92 31.30 13.57
C ASP A 247 -23.19 30.44 14.80
N VAL A 248 -24.28 29.65 14.80
CA VAL A 248 -24.65 28.68 15.85
C VAL A 248 -23.53 27.67 16.12
N ILE A 249 -22.69 27.40 15.11
CA ILE A 249 -21.48 26.58 15.20
C ILE A 249 -20.22 27.44 15.31
N LEU A 250 -20.05 28.46 14.46
CA LEU A 250 -18.82 29.27 14.40
C LEU A 250 -18.53 30.00 15.73
N ASP A 251 -19.56 30.42 16.48
CA ASP A 251 -19.40 31.04 17.80
C ASP A 251 -18.80 30.10 18.86
N ARG A 252 -18.94 28.79 18.70
CA ARG A 252 -18.38 27.80 19.64
C ARG A 252 -16.85 27.83 19.62
N PHE A 253 -16.26 28.14 18.47
CA PHE A 253 -14.81 28.23 18.27
C PHE A 253 -14.20 29.56 18.76
N LYS A 254 -15.04 30.53 19.15
CA LYS A 254 -14.59 31.79 19.77
C LYS A 254 -14.18 31.64 21.24
N LYS A 255 -14.40 30.47 21.88
CA LYS A 255 -14.04 30.18 23.27
C LYS A 255 -12.97 29.08 23.34
N VAL A 256 -11.76 29.44 23.74
CA VAL A 256 -10.58 28.55 23.77
C VAL A 256 -10.49 27.81 25.11
N THR A 257 -10.31 26.49 25.05
CA THR A 257 -9.98 25.63 26.21
C THR A 257 -8.66 24.89 25.94
N PRO A 258 -7.75 24.72 26.92
CA PRO A 258 -6.41 24.17 26.66
C PRO A 258 -6.39 22.64 26.39
N PRO A 259 -5.46 22.14 25.56
CA PRO A 259 -5.29 20.71 25.30
C PRO A 259 -4.26 20.06 26.25
N LEU A 260 -4.28 18.73 26.33
CA LEU A 260 -3.24 17.91 26.97
C LEU A 260 -2.23 17.37 25.92
N PRO A 261 -0.97 17.07 26.30
CA PRO A 261 0.12 16.79 25.36
C PRO A 261 0.20 15.32 24.88
N ALA A 262 0.94 15.11 23.79
CA ALA A 262 1.25 13.78 23.21
C ALA A 262 2.75 13.44 23.29
N THR A 263 3.08 12.15 23.23
CA THR A 263 4.43 11.61 23.52
C THR A 263 5.27 11.35 22.24
N PRO A 264 6.58 11.69 22.19
CA PRO A 264 7.45 11.43 21.02
C PRO A 264 8.02 9.99 20.89
N PRO A 265 8.69 9.65 19.75
CA PRO A 265 9.14 8.28 19.40
C PRO A 265 10.66 8.02 19.58
N GLN A 266 11.11 6.79 19.23
CA GLN A 266 12.52 6.35 19.26
C GLN A 266 12.89 5.47 18.03
N GLN A 267 14.18 5.37 17.64
CA GLN A 267 14.67 4.69 16.43
C GLN A 267 16.05 4.00 16.63
N SER A 268 16.36 2.98 15.79
CA SER A 268 17.72 2.55 15.30
C SER A 268 18.80 2.07 16.30
N GLU A 269 19.83 1.25 15.98
CA GLU A 269 20.15 0.36 14.83
C GLU A 269 21.12 -0.82 15.30
N PRO A 270 22.35 -1.12 14.80
CA PRO A 270 22.62 -2.38 14.07
C PRO A 270 23.88 -3.21 14.48
N TRP A 271 24.12 -4.38 13.86
CA TRP A 271 25.43 -4.81 13.27
C TRP A 271 25.32 -6.15 12.47
N ALA A 272 26.41 -6.68 11.89
CA ALA A 272 26.39 -7.72 10.83
C ALA A 272 27.65 -8.64 10.74
N ALA A 273 27.60 -9.65 9.85
CA ALA A 273 28.67 -10.57 9.37
C ALA A 273 29.17 -11.67 10.37
N SER A 274 29.69 -12.86 10.00
CA SER A 274 29.78 -13.71 8.77
C SER A 274 30.31 -15.14 9.23
N THR A 275 30.58 -16.24 8.50
CA THR A 275 30.79 -16.57 7.06
C THR A 275 30.35 -18.02 6.67
N SER A 276 31.27 -18.95 6.31
CA SER A 276 31.08 -20.27 5.64
C SER A 276 32.47 -21.00 5.58
N PRO A 277 32.70 -22.23 5.04
CA PRO A 277 31.82 -23.30 4.52
C PRO A 277 32.09 -24.74 5.04
N ASN A 278 31.32 -25.75 4.59
CA ASN A 278 31.90 -27.08 4.28
C ASN A 278 31.05 -27.96 3.31
N TRP A 279 31.66 -29.03 2.79
CA TRP A 279 31.35 -29.79 1.54
C TRP A 279 29.95 -30.43 1.38
N ARG A 280 29.06 -30.44 2.38
CA ARG A 280 27.76 -31.16 2.28
C ARG A 280 26.76 -30.58 1.25
N ARG A 281 26.96 -29.33 0.82
CA ARG A 281 26.01 -28.57 -0.01
C ARG A 281 25.75 -29.15 -1.41
N PHE A 282 26.68 -29.88 -2.03
CA PHE A 282 26.56 -30.29 -3.45
C PHE A 282 25.43 -31.32 -3.70
N ARG A 283 25.33 -32.37 -2.87
CA ARG A 283 24.18 -33.30 -2.93
C ARG A 283 22.87 -32.62 -2.53
N GLN A 284 22.93 -31.71 -1.56
CA GLN A 284 21.75 -30.98 -1.08
C GLN A 284 21.19 -30.03 -2.16
N GLN A 285 22.05 -29.40 -2.96
CA GLN A 285 21.66 -28.52 -4.08
C GLN A 285 20.82 -29.23 -5.15
N MET A 286 21.12 -30.48 -5.52
CA MET A 286 20.33 -31.17 -6.54
C MET A 286 18.89 -31.46 -6.08
N HIS A 287 18.72 -31.91 -4.83
CA HIS A 287 17.40 -32.10 -4.24
C HIS A 287 16.70 -30.75 -3.98
N GLN A 288 17.43 -29.76 -3.47
CA GLN A 288 16.91 -28.39 -3.30
C GLN A 288 16.51 -27.75 -4.63
N MET A 289 17.16 -28.03 -5.76
CA MET A 289 16.72 -27.51 -7.07
C MET A 289 15.43 -28.15 -7.55
N HIS A 290 15.22 -29.44 -7.27
CA HIS A 290 13.95 -30.11 -7.59
C HIS A 290 12.81 -29.56 -6.72
N VAL A 291 13.01 -29.57 -5.40
CA VAL A 291 12.05 -29.02 -4.43
C VAL A 291 11.83 -27.51 -4.63
N ALA A 292 12.85 -26.75 -5.03
CA ALA A 292 12.68 -25.33 -5.35
C ALA A 292 11.97 -25.08 -6.70
N LEU A 293 12.09 -25.97 -7.70
CA LEU A 293 11.26 -25.88 -8.91
C LEU A 293 9.80 -26.16 -8.58
N GLU A 294 9.54 -27.22 -7.81
CA GLU A 294 8.19 -27.62 -7.39
C GLU A 294 7.54 -26.57 -6.47
N LEU A 295 8.27 -26.04 -5.49
CA LEU A 295 7.85 -24.88 -4.69
C LEU A 295 7.70 -23.61 -5.53
N LYS A 296 8.49 -23.40 -6.59
CA LYS A 296 8.34 -22.24 -7.47
C LYS A 296 7.14 -22.36 -8.40
N ASP A 297 6.75 -23.55 -8.84
CA ASP A 297 5.49 -23.75 -9.55
C ASP A 297 4.27 -23.65 -8.62
N GLN A 298 4.36 -24.15 -7.39
CA GLN A 298 3.33 -23.90 -6.36
C GLN A 298 3.24 -22.40 -6.00
N GLU A 299 4.36 -21.70 -5.85
CA GLU A 299 4.40 -20.23 -5.70
C GLU A 299 3.82 -19.54 -6.94
N LEU A 300 4.11 -19.98 -8.17
CA LEU A 300 3.58 -19.36 -9.40
C LEU A 300 2.08 -19.62 -9.56
N GLN A 301 1.57 -20.78 -9.16
CA GLN A 301 0.14 -21.05 -9.10
C GLN A 301 -0.53 -20.22 -7.99
N GLY A 302 0.05 -20.18 -6.79
CA GLY A 302 -0.41 -19.35 -5.68
C GLY A 302 -0.35 -17.85 -6.00
N LEU A 303 0.66 -17.39 -6.74
CA LEU A 303 0.78 -16.02 -7.23
C LEU A 303 -0.23 -15.74 -8.35
N LYS A 304 -0.55 -16.71 -9.23
CA LYS A 304 -1.63 -16.58 -10.23
C LYS A 304 -2.99 -16.46 -9.56
N THR A 305 -3.35 -17.36 -8.63
CA THR A 305 -4.63 -17.31 -7.91
C THR A 305 -4.72 -16.10 -6.98
N ALA A 306 -3.61 -15.69 -6.34
CA ALA A 306 -3.53 -14.44 -5.59
C ALA A 306 -3.60 -13.20 -6.50
N LEU A 307 -3.08 -13.24 -7.72
CA LEU A 307 -3.17 -12.15 -8.70
C LEU A 307 -4.57 -12.05 -9.32
N GLU A 308 -5.26 -13.16 -9.56
CA GLU A 308 -6.68 -13.17 -9.92
C GLU A 308 -7.57 -12.69 -8.77
N SER A 309 -7.31 -13.16 -7.55
CA SER A 309 -7.97 -12.68 -6.33
C SER A 309 -7.70 -11.19 -6.13
N LYS A 310 -6.48 -10.71 -6.41
CA LYS A 310 -6.10 -9.30 -6.38
C LYS A 310 -6.76 -8.50 -7.50
N LYS A 311 -6.95 -9.05 -8.71
CA LYS A 311 -7.74 -8.43 -9.79
C LYS A 311 -9.22 -8.32 -9.41
N LYS A 312 -9.83 -9.39 -8.87
CA LYS A 312 -11.19 -9.37 -8.31
C LYS A 312 -11.31 -8.36 -7.17
N ARG A 313 -10.31 -8.28 -6.28
CA ARG A 313 -10.24 -7.34 -5.15
C ARG A 313 -9.90 -5.89 -5.58
N GLN A 314 -9.24 -5.68 -6.72
CA GLN A 314 -9.03 -4.37 -7.37
C GLN A 314 -10.26 -3.88 -8.15
N LYS A 315 -11.20 -4.79 -8.48
CA LYS A 315 -12.54 -4.44 -8.97
C LYS A 315 -13.51 -4.05 -7.84
N LYS A 316 -13.17 -4.27 -6.55
CA LYS A 316 -14.01 -3.77 -5.46
C LYS A 316 -14.10 -2.24 -5.52
N ASN A 317 -15.34 -1.77 -5.39
CA ASN A 317 -15.82 -0.42 -5.13
C ASN A 317 -14.72 0.63 -4.87
N LYS A 318 -14.17 1.18 -5.96
CA LYS A 318 -13.35 2.39 -5.86
C LYS A 318 -14.28 3.57 -5.59
N VAL A 319 -13.99 4.35 -4.55
CA VAL A 319 -14.58 5.68 -4.35
C VAL A 319 -14.24 6.55 -5.58
N LEU A 320 -15.18 7.37 -6.04
CA LEU A 320 -14.92 8.30 -7.14
C LEU A 320 -13.96 9.42 -6.67
N PRO A 321 -12.81 9.63 -7.33
CA PRO A 321 -11.82 10.61 -6.88
C PRO A 321 -12.13 12.00 -7.45
N LEU A 322 -12.53 12.94 -6.59
CA LEU A 322 -12.43 14.37 -6.90
C LEU A 322 -11.00 14.87 -6.76
N SER A 323 -10.74 16.04 -7.35
CA SER A 323 -9.49 16.77 -7.14
C SER A 323 -9.55 17.55 -5.82
N PRO A 324 -8.45 17.65 -5.04
CA PRO A 324 -8.35 18.61 -3.94
C PRO A 324 -8.43 20.09 -4.36
N ARG A 325 -8.49 20.37 -5.67
CA ARG A 325 -8.75 21.69 -6.26
C ARG A 325 -10.12 21.79 -6.96
N ASP A 326 -11.00 20.82 -6.77
CA ASP A 326 -12.36 20.89 -7.32
C ASP A 326 -13.20 21.90 -6.52
N PRO A 327 -13.96 22.82 -7.14
CA PRO A 327 -14.78 23.80 -6.42
C PRO A 327 -15.82 23.20 -5.45
N ASN A 328 -16.12 21.91 -5.58
CA ASN A 328 -17.01 21.16 -4.68
C ASN A 328 -16.30 20.54 -3.46
N VAL A 329 -14.98 20.75 -3.31
CA VAL A 329 -14.20 20.30 -2.15
C VAL A 329 -13.75 21.53 -1.38
N GLN A 330 -14.41 21.85 -0.26
CA GLN A 330 -14.14 23.05 0.54
C GLN A 330 -14.13 22.71 2.03
N GLY A 331 -13.15 23.21 2.79
CA GLY A 331 -12.99 22.89 4.22
C GLY A 331 -12.74 21.41 4.55
N GLY A 332 -12.54 20.57 3.53
CA GLY A 332 -12.52 19.11 3.64
C GLY A 332 -13.89 18.44 3.48
N ALA A 333 -14.99 19.20 3.38
CA ALA A 333 -16.28 18.68 2.94
C ALA A 333 -16.26 18.39 1.43
N ILE A 334 -17.16 17.50 0.98
CA ILE A 334 -17.26 17.08 -0.43
C ILE A 334 -18.71 17.13 -0.89
N PHE A 335 -19.00 17.90 -1.95
CA PHE A 335 -20.32 17.96 -2.57
C PHE A 335 -20.38 17.21 -3.92
N TRP A 336 -21.27 16.24 -4.03
CA TRP A 336 -21.54 15.51 -5.27
C TRP A 336 -22.78 16.06 -5.97
N ASP A 337 -22.54 16.81 -7.04
CA ASP A 337 -23.52 17.17 -8.08
C ASP A 337 -23.18 16.50 -9.43
N PRO A 338 -24.10 16.45 -10.40
CA PRO A 338 -23.87 15.78 -11.68
C PRO A 338 -22.64 16.27 -12.46
N SER A 339 -22.24 17.54 -12.30
CA SER A 339 -21.03 18.08 -12.95
C SER A 339 -19.77 17.50 -12.31
N SER A 340 -19.74 17.37 -10.97
CA SER A 340 -18.62 16.77 -10.24
C SER A 340 -18.53 15.25 -10.45
N VAL A 341 -19.68 14.58 -10.54
CA VAL A 341 -19.76 13.16 -10.87
C VAL A 341 -19.24 12.93 -12.29
N ALA A 342 -19.61 13.77 -13.27
CA ALA A 342 -19.05 13.72 -14.62
C ALA A 342 -17.53 13.97 -14.64
N ARG A 343 -17.01 14.97 -13.89
CA ARG A 343 -15.56 15.20 -13.75
C ARG A 343 -14.82 13.98 -13.19
N ALA A 344 -15.35 13.35 -12.14
CA ALA A 344 -14.76 12.14 -11.55
C ALA A 344 -14.83 10.93 -12.51
N LYS A 345 -15.95 10.74 -13.22
CA LYS A 345 -16.13 9.70 -14.26
C LYS A 345 -15.09 9.83 -15.38
N THR A 346 -14.81 11.05 -15.85
CA THR A 346 -13.75 11.31 -16.85
C THR A 346 -12.37 11.04 -16.27
N ARG A 347 -12.03 11.61 -15.11
CA ARG A 347 -10.75 11.42 -14.42
C ARG A 347 -10.42 9.94 -14.18
N MET A 348 -11.42 9.12 -13.84
CA MET A 348 -11.26 7.67 -13.69
C MET A 348 -10.86 6.97 -15.00
N LYS A 349 -11.50 7.34 -16.12
CA LYS A 349 -11.14 6.79 -17.45
C LYS A 349 -9.71 7.18 -17.83
N ASP A 350 -9.28 8.39 -17.50
CA ASP A 350 -7.94 8.86 -17.85
C ASP A 350 -6.85 8.24 -16.96
N ILE A 351 -7.13 8.01 -15.68
CA ILE A 351 -6.28 7.20 -14.78
C ILE A 351 -6.17 5.76 -15.28
N GLU A 352 -7.27 5.16 -15.75
CA GLU A 352 -7.28 3.79 -16.28
C GLU A 352 -6.49 3.69 -17.60
N LYS A 353 -6.68 4.62 -18.54
CA LYS A 353 -5.85 4.74 -19.75
C LYS A 353 -4.37 4.90 -19.41
N GLN A 354 -4.02 5.77 -18.47
CA GLN A 354 -2.63 6.00 -18.07
C GLN A 354 -2.03 4.74 -17.44
N ALA A 355 -2.76 4.03 -16.58
CA ALA A 355 -2.29 2.76 -16.00
C ALA A 355 -2.04 1.69 -17.08
N ILE A 356 -2.93 1.58 -18.07
CA ILE A 356 -2.77 0.69 -19.23
C ILE A 356 -1.54 1.09 -20.06
N ALA A 357 -1.36 2.38 -20.35
CA ALA A 357 -0.22 2.90 -21.10
C ALA A 357 1.12 2.70 -20.36
N ASP A 358 1.13 2.93 -19.04
CA ASP A 358 2.29 2.70 -18.18
C ASP A 358 2.67 1.21 -18.14
N ASP A 359 1.71 0.30 -18.03
CA ASP A 359 1.97 -1.14 -18.01
C ASP A 359 2.37 -1.68 -19.39
N ALA A 360 1.83 -1.15 -20.49
CA ALA A 360 2.32 -1.39 -21.84
C ALA A 360 3.78 -0.93 -22.00
N ALA A 361 4.09 0.32 -21.62
CA ALA A 361 5.46 0.84 -21.67
C ALA A 361 6.45 0.07 -20.77
N LYS A 362 5.98 -0.52 -19.66
CA LYS A 362 6.78 -1.45 -18.83
C LYS A 362 7.00 -2.79 -19.54
N ALA A 363 6.04 -3.30 -20.30
CA ALA A 363 6.19 -4.50 -21.12
C ALA A 363 7.19 -4.28 -22.26
N ASP A 364 7.03 -3.19 -23.03
CA ASP A 364 7.92 -2.84 -24.14
C ASP A 364 9.37 -2.66 -23.66
N ARG A 365 9.58 -1.95 -22.54
CA ARG A 365 10.92 -1.79 -21.93
C ARG A 365 11.54 -3.14 -21.58
N LYS A 366 10.77 -4.10 -21.06
CA LYS A 366 11.25 -5.48 -20.79
C LYS A 366 11.57 -6.23 -22.08
N GLN A 367 10.74 -6.13 -23.11
CA GLN A 367 10.98 -6.79 -24.40
C GLN A 367 12.23 -6.24 -25.09
N VAL A 368 12.42 -4.91 -25.09
CA VAL A 368 13.63 -4.25 -25.62
C VAL A 368 14.88 -4.67 -24.83
N GLN A 369 14.81 -4.78 -23.50
CA GLN A 369 15.91 -5.30 -22.69
C GLN A 369 16.24 -6.77 -23.01
N HIS A 370 15.22 -7.62 -23.21
CA HIS A 370 15.38 -9.02 -23.58
C HIS A 370 16.01 -9.18 -24.98
N ASN A 371 15.47 -8.47 -25.98
CA ASN A 371 15.99 -8.46 -27.34
C ASN A 371 17.45 -7.97 -27.39
N ASN A 372 17.78 -6.93 -26.62
CA ASN A 372 19.16 -6.43 -26.48
C ASN A 372 20.10 -7.42 -25.79
N LYS A 373 19.61 -8.29 -24.90
CA LYS A 373 20.40 -9.38 -24.33
C LYS A 373 20.69 -10.46 -25.38
N ILE A 374 19.67 -10.90 -26.12
CA ILE A 374 19.82 -11.87 -27.22
C ILE A 374 20.82 -11.36 -28.27
N LEU A 375 20.74 -10.09 -28.66
CA LEU A 375 21.65 -9.49 -29.64
C LEU A 375 23.10 -9.53 -29.14
N LYS A 376 23.35 -9.15 -27.88
CA LYS A 376 24.68 -9.21 -27.25
C LYS A 376 25.23 -10.63 -27.15
N GLU A 377 24.38 -11.64 -27.01
CA GLU A 377 24.81 -13.05 -27.00
C GLU A 377 25.10 -13.57 -28.42
N LYS A 378 24.25 -13.24 -29.41
CA LYS A 378 24.53 -13.53 -30.83
C LYS A 378 25.84 -12.91 -31.30
N ASP A 379 26.16 -11.68 -30.87
CA ASP A 379 27.43 -11.02 -31.21
C ASP A 379 28.64 -11.63 -30.49
N LYS A 380 28.47 -12.18 -29.27
CA LYS A 380 29.54 -12.96 -28.61
C LYS A 380 29.84 -14.24 -29.38
N VAL A 381 28.82 -15.00 -29.77
CA VAL A 381 28.97 -16.24 -30.56
C VAL A 381 29.67 -15.95 -31.89
N LYS A 382 29.20 -14.95 -32.66
CA LYS A 382 29.85 -14.51 -33.93
C LYS A 382 31.31 -14.10 -33.76
N ARG A 383 31.70 -13.52 -32.60
CA ARG A 383 33.09 -13.19 -32.28
C ARG A 383 33.91 -14.44 -31.93
N GLN A 384 33.33 -15.41 -31.23
CA GLN A 384 33.96 -16.70 -30.92
C GLN A 384 34.18 -17.54 -32.18
N GLU A 385 33.19 -17.65 -33.07
CA GLU A 385 33.30 -18.32 -34.38
C GLU A 385 34.43 -17.72 -35.22
N LYS A 386 34.46 -16.39 -35.39
CA LYS A 386 35.52 -15.69 -36.12
C LYS A 386 36.90 -15.84 -35.44
N ALA A 387 36.96 -16.02 -34.13
CA ALA A 387 38.22 -16.29 -33.42
C ALA A 387 38.68 -17.74 -33.61
N ALA A 388 37.75 -18.71 -33.61
CA ALA A 388 38.04 -20.12 -33.88
C ALA A 388 38.59 -20.31 -35.30
N LEU A 389 37.90 -19.79 -36.32
CA LEU A 389 38.34 -19.86 -37.71
C LEU A 389 39.73 -19.21 -37.94
N ARG A 390 40.06 -18.14 -37.19
CA ARG A 390 41.39 -17.53 -37.22
C ARG A 390 42.46 -18.38 -36.52
N ARG A 391 42.12 -19.11 -35.46
CA ARG A 391 43.03 -20.07 -34.80
C ARG A 391 43.30 -21.28 -35.67
N GLU A 392 42.27 -21.83 -36.32
CA GLU A 392 42.36 -22.96 -37.24
C GLU A 392 43.29 -22.64 -38.43
N LYS A 393 43.05 -21.52 -39.13
CA LYS A 393 43.93 -21.07 -40.23
C LYS A 393 45.35 -20.74 -39.78
N ALA A 394 45.55 -20.36 -38.51
CA ALA A 394 46.89 -20.18 -37.94
C ALA A 394 47.55 -21.51 -37.53
N ALA A 395 46.79 -22.54 -37.19
CA ALA A 395 47.28 -23.89 -36.92
C ALA A 395 47.71 -24.59 -38.21
N GLN A 396 46.90 -24.51 -39.28
CA GLN A 396 47.24 -25.00 -40.63
C GLN A 396 48.58 -24.42 -41.10
N LYS A 397 48.74 -23.08 -41.08
CA LYS A 397 50.00 -22.40 -41.43
C LYS A 397 51.18 -22.67 -40.49
N ARG A 398 50.96 -23.27 -39.32
CA ARG A 398 52.03 -23.78 -38.44
C ARG A 398 52.40 -25.21 -38.78
N ALA A 399 51.43 -26.06 -39.13
CA ALA A 399 51.67 -27.42 -39.59
C ALA A 399 52.46 -27.44 -40.90
N GLU A 400 52.04 -26.66 -41.91
CA GLU A 400 52.76 -26.47 -43.18
C GLU A 400 54.24 -26.08 -42.96
N LYS A 401 54.47 -25.11 -42.07
CA LYS A 401 55.82 -24.65 -41.72
C LYS A 401 56.62 -25.70 -40.95
N ALA A 402 55.99 -26.47 -40.06
CA ALA A 402 56.65 -27.55 -39.34
C ALA A 402 57.05 -28.68 -40.28
N GLN A 403 56.18 -29.05 -41.24
CA GLN A 403 56.48 -30.02 -42.30
C GLN A 403 57.68 -29.57 -43.15
N GLY A 404 57.66 -28.34 -43.68
CA GLY A 404 58.79 -27.81 -44.47
C GLY A 404 60.08 -27.61 -43.67
N ILE A 405 60.04 -27.51 -42.34
CA ILE A 405 61.23 -27.54 -41.48
C ILE A 405 61.73 -28.97 -41.27
N ALA A 406 60.83 -29.93 -41.03
CA ALA A 406 61.17 -31.34 -40.85
C ALA A 406 61.76 -31.96 -42.14
N GLU A 407 61.19 -31.63 -43.29
CA GLU A 407 61.71 -32.01 -44.62
C GLU A 407 63.13 -31.47 -44.84
N ARG A 408 63.37 -30.18 -44.57
CA ARG A 408 64.71 -29.57 -44.63
C ARG A 408 65.68 -30.14 -43.59
N ALA A 409 65.19 -30.67 -42.47
CA ALA A 409 66.02 -31.36 -41.48
C ALA A 409 66.41 -32.76 -41.96
N ALA A 410 65.46 -33.53 -42.49
CA ALA A 410 65.72 -34.85 -43.10
C ALA A 410 66.71 -34.74 -44.27
N GLU A 411 66.56 -33.72 -45.11
CA GLU A 411 67.48 -33.44 -46.21
C GLU A 411 68.90 -33.11 -45.72
N ARG A 412 69.02 -32.33 -44.63
CA ARG A 412 70.31 -32.05 -43.99
C ARG A 412 70.96 -33.28 -43.37
N GLU A 413 70.19 -34.18 -42.76
CA GLU A 413 70.74 -35.44 -42.24
C GLU A 413 71.17 -36.39 -43.36
N ARG A 414 70.42 -36.48 -44.48
CA ARG A 414 70.87 -37.20 -45.70
C ARG A 414 72.20 -36.66 -46.22
N VAL A 415 72.37 -35.33 -46.30
CA VAL A 415 73.64 -34.72 -46.72
C VAL A 415 74.77 -34.98 -45.71
N LYS A 416 74.47 -35.07 -44.40
CA LYS A 416 75.48 -35.45 -43.38
C LYS A 416 75.87 -36.92 -43.46
N THR A 417 74.94 -37.86 -43.66
CA THR A 417 75.27 -39.29 -43.71
C THR A 417 76.16 -39.59 -44.92
N LEU A 418 75.89 -38.97 -46.07
CA LEU A 418 76.76 -39.01 -47.24
C LEU A 418 78.18 -38.48 -46.91
N LYS A 419 78.30 -37.28 -46.33
CA LYS A 419 79.60 -36.69 -45.97
C LYS A 419 80.35 -37.42 -44.84
N ASN A 420 79.65 -38.15 -43.98
CA ASN A 420 80.27 -38.98 -42.96
C ASN A 420 80.80 -40.30 -43.54
N ALA A 421 80.08 -40.91 -44.49
CA ALA A 421 80.60 -42.04 -45.26
C ALA A 421 81.86 -41.66 -46.05
N GLU A 422 81.85 -40.47 -46.67
CA GLU A 422 82.98 -39.88 -47.38
C GLU A 422 84.21 -39.69 -46.45
N LYS A 423 84.02 -39.19 -45.23
CA LYS A 423 85.10 -38.98 -44.25
C LYS A 423 85.70 -40.25 -43.65
N VAL A 424 84.95 -41.35 -43.57
CA VAL A 424 85.50 -42.64 -43.09
C VAL A 424 86.54 -43.22 -44.07
N SER A 425 86.56 -42.73 -45.32
CA SER A 425 87.50 -43.20 -46.35
C SER A 425 88.94 -42.69 -46.24
N GLN A 426 89.27 -41.74 -45.35
CA GLN A 426 90.59 -41.08 -45.34
C GLN A 426 91.22 -40.98 -43.93
N LEU A 427 91.94 -42.03 -43.52
CA LEU A 427 92.81 -42.04 -42.32
C LEU A 427 93.98 -43.04 -42.45
N PRO A 428 95.24 -42.60 -42.40
CA PRO A 428 96.41 -43.45 -42.12
C PRO A 428 96.87 -43.35 -40.64
N LYS A 429 97.72 -44.30 -40.19
CA LYS A 429 98.13 -44.53 -38.79
C LYS A 429 99.58 -44.08 -38.54
N GLN A 430 99.91 -43.65 -37.30
CA GLN A 430 101.21 -43.67 -36.55
C GLN A 430 101.11 -42.60 -35.40
N THR A 431 101.77 -42.56 -34.23
CA THR A 431 102.66 -43.36 -33.34
C THR A 431 102.88 -42.52 -32.04
N ASN A 432 103.72 -42.96 -31.09
CA ASN A 432 104.05 -42.36 -29.78
C ASN A 432 105.55 -41.91 -29.73
N PRO A 433 106.14 -41.32 -28.65
CA PRO A 433 105.68 -40.30 -27.66
C PRO A 433 106.80 -39.24 -27.26
N LYS A 434 106.54 -38.44 -26.19
CA LYS A 434 107.49 -37.71 -25.27
C LYS A 434 108.15 -36.35 -25.66
N ALA A 435 108.10 -35.41 -24.69
CA ALA A 435 109.09 -34.36 -24.30
C ALA A 435 109.48 -33.21 -25.28
N SER A 436 109.88 -31.99 -24.87
CA SER A 436 109.72 -31.23 -23.60
C SER A 436 110.15 -29.75 -23.73
N ALA A 437 109.38 -28.76 -23.23
CA ALA A 437 109.81 -27.35 -23.10
C ALA A 437 109.01 -26.55 -22.03
N LYS A 438 109.59 -25.45 -21.50
CA LYS A 438 109.10 -24.53 -20.42
C LYS A 438 110.07 -23.32 -20.31
N PRO A 439 109.86 -22.26 -19.47
CA PRO A 439 108.63 -21.66 -18.89
C PRO A 439 108.59 -20.09 -18.86
N ARG A 440 107.42 -19.46 -18.61
CA ARG A 440 107.21 -18.25 -17.73
C ARG A 440 105.73 -17.77 -17.72
N SER A 441 105.03 -17.77 -16.57
CA SER A 441 104.67 -16.62 -15.68
C SER A 441 103.67 -15.59 -16.26
N LYS A 442 102.62 -15.09 -15.58
CA LYS A 442 102.25 -15.00 -14.14
C LYS A 442 100.78 -15.49 -13.95
N SER A 443 100.20 -15.92 -12.81
CA SER A 443 100.12 -15.40 -11.41
C SER A 443 99.42 -14.03 -11.33
N THR A 444 98.36 -13.76 -10.55
CA THR A 444 97.91 -14.25 -9.22
C THR A 444 96.42 -14.70 -9.20
N LYS A 445 95.86 -15.56 -8.30
CA LYS A 445 95.80 -15.61 -6.80
C LYS A 445 94.97 -14.44 -6.21
N ARG A 446 94.02 -14.58 -5.26
CA ARG A 446 93.56 -15.64 -4.30
C ARG A 446 91.99 -15.64 -4.22
N GLY A 447 91.26 -16.56 -3.59
CA GLY A 447 91.61 -17.89 -3.02
C GLY A 447 91.20 -18.15 -1.55
N GLY A 448 90.24 -19.07 -1.30
CA GLY A 448 89.86 -19.66 0.01
C GLY A 448 88.88 -18.84 0.87
N GLY A 449 88.06 -19.39 1.77
CA GLY A 449 87.70 -20.79 2.13
C GLY A 449 86.40 -20.77 2.98
N ALA A 450 85.51 -21.76 3.06
CA ALA A 450 85.61 -23.22 3.23
C ALA A 450 85.63 -23.71 4.70
N ALA A 451 84.44 -23.97 5.30
CA ALA A 451 84.26 -24.89 6.45
C ALA A 451 82.80 -25.43 6.56
N LYS A 452 82.69 -26.68 7.03
CA LYS A 452 81.51 -27.57 7.15
C LYS A 452 80.35 -27.06 8.04
N GLY A 453 79.13 -27.62 7.87
CA GLY A 453 78.09 -27.60 8.93
C GLY A 453 76.66 -28.00 8.49
N SER A 454 76.26 -29.24 8.76
CA SER A 454 74.96 -29.90 8.52
C SER A 454 73.63 -29.16 8.85
N SER A 455 72.62 -29.39 8.00
CA SER A 455 71.19 -29.68 8.29
C SER A 455 70.33 -28.74 9.17
N GLN A 456 69.26 -28.14 8.61
CA GLN A 456 67.87 -28.67 8.73
C GLN A 456 66.85 -27.94 7.81
N GLU A 457 65.54 -28.16 8.02
CA GLU A 457 64.44 -28.09 7.05
C GLU A 457 63.73 -26.73 6.81
N SER A 458 63.16 -26.61 5.60
CA SER A 458 61.80 -26.10 5.27
C SER A 458 61.48 -24.60 5.03
N HIS A 459 60.42 -24.44 4.21
CA HIS A 459 59.51 -23.31 3.96
C HIS A 459 59.96 -22.05 3.18
N GLU A 460 59.13 -21.69 2.20
CA GLU A 460 59.19 -20.47 1.37
C GLU A 460 58.48 -19.27 2.05
N PRO A 461 58.94 -18.03 1.79
CA PRO A 461 58.14 -16.83 2.03
C PRO A 461 57.94 -15.90 0.82
N SER A 462 56.74 -15.32 0.79
CA SER A 462 56.28 -14.11 0.08
C SER A 462 57.29 -12.95 -0.08
N SER A 463 57.23 -12.16 -1.17
CA SER A 463 56.77 -10.75 -1.09
C SER A 463 56.80 -9.89 -2.39
N ALA A 464 56.04 -8.78 -2.28
CA ALA A 464 55.70 -7.64 -3.14
C ALA A 464 56.67 -7.06 -4.22
N PRO A 465 56.10 -6.33 -5.22
CA PRO A 465 56.83 -5.41 -6.12
C PRO A 465 56.96 -3.97 -5.57
N PRO A 466 57.80 -3.10 -6.17
CA PRO A 466 58.16 -1.77 -5.61
C PRO A 466 57.23 -0.62 -6.04
N GLY A 467 57.41 0.55 -5.42
CA GLY A 467 56.73 1.80 -5.79
C GLY A 467 57.69 3.01 -5.85
N PHE A 468 57.21 4.15 -6.37
CA PHE A 468 57.94 5.43 -6.35
C PHE A 468 57.01 6.65 -6.19
N ARG A 469 57.60 7.83 -5.92
CA ARG A 469 56.91 9.00 -5.33
C ARG A 469 56.44 10.04 -6.37
N THR A 470 55.41 10.81 -6.02
CA THR A 470 55.15 12.18 -6.52
C THR A 470 54.82 13.13 -5.34
N ARG A 471 54.75 14.46 -5.60
CA ARG A 471 54.92 15.50 -4.56
C ARG A 471 54.01 16.72 -4.80
N GLY A 472 53.22 17.09 -3.79
CA GLY A 472 52.65 18.44 -3.62
C GLY A 472 51.35 18.76 -4.37
N GLY A 473 50.39 19.37 -3.68
CA GLY A 473 49.11 19.85 -4.25
C GLY A 473 48.09 20.24 -3.17
N ARG A 474 48.09 21.51 -2.74
CA ARG A 474 47.20 22.04 -1.70
C ARG A 474 45.98 22.73 -2.33
N VAL A 475 44.77 22.20 -2.12
CA VAL A 475 43.50 22.82 -2.54
C VAL A 475 42.54 22.92 -1.36
N THR A 476 41.69 23.94 -1.34
CA THR A 476 40.91 24.41 -0.19
C THR A 476 39.49 23.84 -0.14
N LYS A 477 38.90 23.81 1.08
CA LYS A 477 37.46 23.57 1.28
C LYS A 477 36.68 24.88 1.08
N PRO A 478 35.59 24.92 0.30
CA PRO A 478 34.65 26.03 0.33
C PRO A 478 33.62 25.82 1.44
N THR A 479 33.65 26.66 2.48
CA THR A 479 32.50 26.86 3.37
C THR A 479 31.53 27.86 2.75
N LYS A 480 30.22 27.61 2.84
CA LYS A 480 29.18 28.62 2.63
C LYS A 480 28.22 28.65 3.81
N LYS A 481 28.03 29.85 4.34
CA LYS A 481 27.02 30.28 5.32
C LYS A 481 26.42 31.59 4.79
N LEU A 482 25.32 32.02 5.41
CA LEU A 482 24.65 33.31 5.20
C LEU A 482 23.91 33.40 3.83
N ASN A 483 22.80 34.14 3.70
CA ASN A 483 22.06 34.88 4.74
C ASN A 483 20.54 34.93 4.47
N THR A 484 19.77 35.24 5.51
CA THR A 484 18.40 35.76 5.38
C THR A 484 18.42 37.29 5.31
N PRO A 485 17.46 37.92 4.60
CA PRO A 485 17.18 39.34 4.75
C PRO A 485 16.15 39.58 5.86
N LYS A 486 16.37 40.60 6.69
CA LYS A 486 15.28 41.31 7.37
C LYS A 486 14.71 42.36 6.40
N VAL A 487 13.41 42.62 6.50
CA VAL A 487 12.80 43.88 6.04
C VAL A 487 12.00 44.44 7.20
N SER A 488 12.16 45.74 7.47
CA SER A 488 11.43 46.45 8.52
C SER A 488 11.44 47.96 8.27
N GLN A 489 10.41 48.44 7.60
CA GLN A 489 9.74 49.72 7.82
C GLN A 489 8.24 49.44 7.75
#